data_AF-A0A7V9MXS8-F1
#
_entry.id   AF-A0A7V9MXS8-F1
#
_cell.length_a   1.000
_cell.length_b   1.000
_cell.length_c   1.000
_cell.angle_alpha   90.00
_cell.angle_beta   90.00
_cell.angle_gamma   90.00
#
_symmetry.space_group_name_H-M   'P 1'
#
loop_
_entity.id
_entity.type
_entity.pdbx_description
1 polymer ?
#
loop_
_entity_poly.entity_id
_entity_poly.type
_entity_poly.pdbx_seq_one_letter_code
_entity_poly.pdbx_strand_id
1 'polypeptide(L)'
;MKLSIALALLLLAAAPAYAQVEVIQNPMTPADAKPNDPSVPDAYALTGQFDRIVVLRMKNKVDLLRGIEEMVKAQGIKNGVILAGIGSLRGYHVHQINNRDFPTRNVFTKALTTPCDLVGMNGYVVNGVVHAHMMLGTGEKAINGHLEPGTEVFTYAIVTIGVMNNTDLSRIDDKSYR
;
A
#
# COMPACT_ATOMS: atom_id res chain seq x y z
N MET A 1 60.15 -15.80 23.11
CA MET A 1 58.74 -16.02 23.50
C MET A 1 58.10 -14.69 23.87
N LYS A 2 57.54 -13.95 22.90
CA LYS A 2 56.57 -12.85 23.12
C LYS A 2 55.72 -12.75 21.86
N LEU A 3 54.59 -13.45 21.87
CA LEU A 3 53.57 -13.41 20.83
C LEU A 3 52.64 -12.23 21.16
N SER A 4 52.82 -11.10 20.50
CA SER A 4 51.91 -9.95 20.64
C SER A 4 50.71 -10.19 19.73
N ILE A 5 49.60 -10.64 20.33
CA ILE A 5 48.29 -10.75 19.65
C ILE A 5 47.74 -9.33 19.53
N ALA A 6 47.82 -8.75 18.33
CA ALA A 6 47.11 -7.53 18.00
C ALA A 6 45.63 -7.88 17.78
N LEU A 7 44.79 -7.50 18.75
CA LEU A 7 43.35 -7.62 18.67
C LEU A 7 42.81 -6.56 17.68
N ALA A 8 42.55 -6.96 16.44
CA ALA A 8 41.85 -6.13 15.48
C ALA A 8 40.36 -6.05 15.88
N LEU A 9 39.96 -4.96 16.54
CA LEU A 9 38.54 -4.62 16.66
C LEU A 9 37.99 -4.26 15.28
N LEU A 10 37.28 -5.19 14.64
CA LEU A 10 36.36 -4.85 13.56
C LEU A 10 35.17 -4.10 14.18
N LEU A 11 35.19 -2.77 14.10
CA LEU A 11 33.99 -1.95 14.21
C LEU A 11 33.13 -2.24 12.96
N LEU A 12 32.20 -3.19 13.04
CA LEU A 12 31.07 -3.19 12.11
C LEU A 12 30.27 -1.92 12.40
N ALA A 13 30.49 -0.88 11.59
CA ALA A 13 29.56 0.23 11.53
C ALA A 13 28.21 -0.33 11.10
N ALA A 14 27.24 -0.37 12.03
CA ALA A 14 25.86 -0.60 11.67
C ALA A 14 25.46 0.55 10.74
N ALA A 15 25.39 0.27 9.43
CA ALA A 15 24.88 1.22 8.47
C ALA A 15 23.48 1.64 8.97
N PRO A 16 23.17 2.94 9.05
CA PRO A 16 21.84 3.36 9.45
C PRO A 16 20.85 2.70 8.50
N ALA A 17 19.73 2.20 9.03
CA ALA A 17 18.64 1.61 8.26
C ALA A 17 17.93 2.73 7.47
N TYR A 18 18.60 3.29 6.47
CA TYR A 18 18.02 4.25 5.56
C TYR A 18 16.99 3.54 4.68
N ALA A 19 15.88 4.23 4.43
CA ALA A 19 14.90 3.76 3.47
C ALA A 19 15.56 3.60 2.10
N GLN A 20 15.38 2.45 1.49
CA GLN A 20 15.71 2.19 0.10
C GLN A 20 14.67 2.94 -0.76
N VAL A 21 15.14 3.68 -1.77
CA VAL A 21 14.28 4.39 -2.71
C VAL A 21 14.60 3.90 -4.11
N GLU A 22 13.58 3.44 -4.82
CA GLU A 22 13.67 2.99 -6.20
C GLU A 22 12.69 3.80 -7.06
N VAL A 23 13.16 4.29 -8.21
CA VAL A 23 12.34 5.07 -9.13
C VAL A 23 12.14 4.27 -10.41
N ILE A 24 10.88 3.99 -10.74
CA ILE A 24 10.50 3.18 -11.90
C ILE A 24 9.64 4.03 -12.84
N GLN A 25 10.07 4.18 -14.08
CA GLN A 25 9.26 4.77 -15.15
C GLN A 25 8.38 3.68 -15.75
N ASN A 26 7.05 3.84 -15.69
CA ASN A 26 6.16 2.87 -16.33
C ASN A 26 6.29 2.96 -17.85
N PRO A 27 6.13 1.84 -18.58
CA PRO A 27 6.18 1.85 -20.03
C PRO A 27 5.02 2.67 -20.61
N MET A 28 5.28 3.38 -21.70
CA MET A 28 4.25 4.07 -22.47
C MET A 28 3.27 3.05 -23.05
N THR A 29 1.97 3.27 -22.84
CA THR A 29 0.90 2.48 -23.46
C THR A 29 0.15 3.33 -24.51
N PRO A 30 -0.52 2.71 -25.51
CA PRO A 30 -1.37 3.47 -26.42
C PRO A 30 -2.48 4.25 -25.70
N ALA A 31 -2.94 3.75 -24.56
CA ALA A 31 -3.92 4.43 -23.73
C ALA A 31 -3.38 5.74 -23.15
N ASP A 32 -2.10 5.83 -22.80
CA ASP A 32 -1.49 7.02 -22.20
C ASP A 32 -1.48 8.24 -23.15
N ALA A 33 -1.44 8.02 -24.46
CA ALA A 33 -1.46 9.08 -25.47
C ALA A 33 -2.89 9.56 -25.83
N LYS A 34 -3.93 8.88 -25.36
CA LYS A 34 -5.32 9.25 -25.69
C LYS A 34 -5.72 10.55 -24.98
N PRO A 35 -6.38 11.49 -25.67
CA PRO A 35 -7.07 12.59 -25.00
C PRO A 35 -8.26 12.03 -24.19
N ASN A 36 -8.90 12.89 -23.39
CA ASN A 36 -10.15 12.55 -22.74
C ASN A 36 -11.24 12.22 -23.78
N ASP A 37 -11.98 11.15 -23.53
CA ASP A 37 -13.12 10.73 -24.34
C ASP A 37 -14.34 11.59 -23.97
N PRO A 38 -14.93 12.34 -24.91
CA PRO A 38 -16.09 13.20 -24.62
C PRO A 38 -17.34 12.43 -24.17
N SER A 39 -17.37 11.10 -24.31
CA SER A 39 -18.44 10.24 -23.79
C SER A 39 -18.29 9.92 -22.29
N VAL A 40 -17.12 10.16 -21.70
CA VAL A 40 -16.87 10.01 -20.26
C VAL A 40 -17.12 11.35 -19.58
N PRO A 41 -18.08 11.46 -18.65
CA PRO A 41 -18.30 12.70 -17.91
C PRO A 41 -17.10 13.07 -17.04
N ASP A 42 -16.82 14.37 -16.90
CA ASP A 42 -15.78 14.88 -16.00
C ASP A 42 -15.92 14.39 -14.55
N ALA A 43 -17.15 14.16 -14.11
CA ALA A 43 -17.49 13.53 -12.84
C ALA A 43 -18.81 12.77 -12.93
N TYR A 44 -18.92 11.66 -12.20
CA TYR A 44 -20.14 10.89 -12.07
C TYR A 44 -20.25 10.31 -10.65
N ALA A 45 -21.48 10.00 -10.23
CA ALA A 45 -21.74 9.38 -8.94
C ALA A 45 -22.09 7.91 -9.12
N LEU A 46 -21.52 7.06 -8.27
CA LEU A 46 -21.93 5.68 -8.09
C LEU A 46 -22.61 5.58 -6.73
N THR A 47 -23.90 5.28 -6.71
CA THR A 47 -24.65 5.10 -5.47
C THR A 47 -24.71 3.63 -5.12
N GLY A 48 -24.33 3.31 -3.88
CA GLY A 48 -24.37 1.96 -3.35
C GLY A 48 -24.75 1.94 -1.87
N GLN A 49 -24.92 0.75 -1.34
CA GLN A 49 -25.15 0.51 0.08
C GLN A 49 -24.16 -0.54 0.56
N PHE A 50 -23.85 -0.52 1.86
CA PHE A 50 -23.08 -1.62 2.44
C PHE A 50 -23.98 -2.84 2.59
N ASP A 51 -23.60 -3.93 1.94
CA ASP A 51 -24.20 -5.25 2.16
C ASP A 51 -23.90 -5.71 3.60
N ARG A 52 -22.68 -5.40 4.07
CA ARG A 52 -22.18 -5.66 5.43
C ARG A 52 -20.86 -4.92 5.68
N ILE A 53 -20.45 -4.89 6.95
CA ILE A 53 -19.13 -4.43 7.36
C ILE A 53 -18.30 -5.64 7.79
N VAL A 54 -17.04 -5.69 7.38
CA VAL A 54 -16.09 -6.76 7.73
C VAL A 54 -14.89 -6.14 8.43
N VAL A 55 -14.58 -6.64 9.62
CA VAL A 55 -13.42 -6.20 10.40
C VAL A 55 -12.36 -7.29 10.33
N LEU A 56 -11.26 -6.97 9.65
CA LEU A 56 -10.10 -7.84 9.49
C LEU A 56 -9.14 -7.55 10.63
N ARG A 57 -8.67 -8.59 11.33
CA ARG A 57 -7.58 -8.47 12.30
C ARG A 57 -6.42 -9.34 11.86
N MET A 58 -5.27 -8.73 11.62
CA MET A 58 -4.03 -9.46 11.33
C MET A 58 -3.16 -9.52 12.59
N LYS A 59 -2.51 -10.68 12.76
CA LYS A 59 -1.58 -10.94 13.87
C LYS A 59 -0.15 -10.55 13.49
N ASN A 60 0.71 -10.53 14.50
CA ASN A 60 2.16 -10.38 14.34
C ASN A 60 2.72 -11.26 13.20
N LYS A 61 3.63 -10.68 12.40
CA LYS A 61 4.34 -11.30 11.28
C LYS A 61 3.51 -11.66 10.06
N VAL A 62 2.26 -11.20 9.97
CA VAL A 62 1.48 -11.28 8.74
C VAL A 62 1.92 -10.16 7.80
N ASP A 63 2.09 -10.50 6.52
CA ASP A 63 2.21 -9.51 5.46
C ASP A 63 0.84 -8.82 5.29
N LEU A 64 0.80 -7.51 5.45
CA LEU A 64 -0.44 -6.74 5.53
C LEU A 64 -1.27 -6.86 4.24
N LEU A 65 -0.65 -6.70 3.07
CA LEU A 65 -1.34 -6.77 1.79
C LEU A 65 -1.90 -8.17 1.56
N ARG A 66 -1.04 -9.20 1.67
CA ARG A 66 -1.45 -10.60 1.51
C ARG A 66 -2.56 -10.96 2.50
N GLY A 67 -2.48 -10.49 3.74
CA GLY A 67 -3.50 -10.73 4.76
C GLY A 67 -4.86 -10.13 4.38
N ILE A 68 -4.88 -8.93 3.80
CA ILE A 68 -6.12 -8.30 3.32
C ILE A 68 -6.66 -9.09 2.11
N GLU A 69 -5.82 -9.44 1.14
CA GLU A 69 -6.21 -10.19 -0.06
C GLU A 69 -6.80 -11.58 0.27
N GLU A 70 -6.15 -12.32 1.17
CA GLU A 70 -6.63 -13.62 1.64
C GLU A 70 -8.02 -13.50 2.29
N MET A 71 -8.26 -12.43 3.06
CA MET A 71 -9.55 -12.18 3.68
C MET A 71 -10.61 -11.69 2.70
N VAL A 72 -10.25 -10.81 1.76
CA VAL A 72 -11.14 -10.40 0.65
C VAL A 72 -11.66 -11.62 -0.10
N LYS A 73 -10.75 -12.54 -0.44
CA LYS A 73 -11.10 -13.82 -1.08
C LYS A 73 -11.96 -14.70 -0.18
N ALA A 74 -11.54 -14.95 1.07
CA ALA A 74 -12.25 -15.83 2.00
C ALA A 74 -13.66 -15.32 2.33
N GLN A 75 -13.85 -14.00 2.32
CA GLN A 75 -15.11 -13.34 2.60
C GLN A 75 -15.96 -13.11 1.34
N GLY A 76 -15.50 -13.48 0.15
CA GLY A 76 -16.23 -13.25 -1.10
C GLY A 76 -16.51 -11.76 -1.38
N ILE A 77 -15.57 -10.88 -1.02
CA ILE A 77 -15.68 -9.45 -1.28
C ILE A 77 -15.25 -9.22 -2.73
N LYS A 78 -16.21 -8.82 -3.57
CA LYS A 78 -15.95 -8.41 -4.96
C LYS A 78 -15.70 -6.91 -5.01
N ASN A 79 -16.59 -6.12 -4.42
CA ASN A 79 -16.50 -4.67 -4.42
C ASN A 79 -16.65 -4.15 -2.99
N GLY A 80 -15.91 -3.11 -2.64
CA GLY A 80 -16.00 -2.49 -1.32
C GLY A 80 -15.05 -1.31 -1.14
N VAL A 81 -15.19 -0.63 -0.01
CA VAL A 81 -14.35 0.48 0.41
C VAL A 81 -13.68 0.14 1.73
N ILE A 82 -12.38 0.42 1.82
CA ILE A 82 -11.65 0.35 3.08
C ILE A 82 -11.95 1.63 3.85
N LEU A 83 -12.72 1.47 4.93
CA LEU A 83 -13.23 2.57 5.76
C LEU A 83 -12.19 3.07 6.75
N ALA A 84 -11.34 2.16 7.24
CA ALA A 84 -10.27 2.48 8.17
C ALA A 84 -9.24 1.36 8.20
N GLY A 85 -8.01 1.71 8.58
CA GLY A 85 -7.06 0.75 9.10
C GLY A 85 -6.09 1.38 10.08
N ILE A 86 -5.78 0.64 11.13
CA ILE A 86 -4.88 1.05 12.22
C ILE A 86 -4.01 -0.11 12.68
N GLY A 87 -2.88 0.18 13.31
CA GLY A 87 -2.02 -0.85 13.91
C GLY A 87 -0.57 -0.43 14.01
N SER A 88 0.32 -1.42 14.09
CA SER A 88 1.77 -1.19 14.02
C SER A 88 2.43 -2.19 13.07
N LEU A 89 3.52 -1.76 12.44
CA LEU A 89 4.26 -2.50 11.42
C LEU A 89 5.74 -2.56 11.82
N ARG A 90 6.41 -3.65 11.42
CA ARG A 90 7.85 -3.83 11.65
C ARG A 90 8.71 -3.07 10.65
N GLY A 91 8.08 -2.65 9.57
CA GLY A 91 8.67 -2.01 8.41
C GLY A 91 7.60 -1.70 7.39
N TYR A 92 7.94 -0.92 6.38
CA TYR A 92 7.01 -0.50 5.34
C TYR A 92 7.61 -0.62 3.94
N HIS A 93 6.72 -0.82 2.98
CA HIS A 93 6.99 -0.70 1.56
C HIS A 93 5.79 0.00 0.93
N VAL A 94 6.04 1.15 0.28
CA VAL A 94 5.01 1.94 -0.39
C VAL A 94 5.48 2.43 -1.74
N HIS A 95 4.56 2.74 -2.64
CA HIS A 95 4.88 3.56 -3.81
C HIS A 95 3.98 4.80 -3.95
N GLN A 96 4.50 5.78 -4.69
CA GLN A 96 3.83 7.03 -5.02
C GLN A 96 4.07 7.38 -6.50
N ILE A 97 3.19 8.19 -7.09
CA ILE A 97 3.41 8.79 -8.40
C ILE A 97 4.29 10.04 -8.24
N ASN A 98 5.31 10.19 -9.09
CA ASN A 98 6.34 11.24 -9.01
C ASN A 98 6.53 12.00 -10.34
N ASN A 99 5.46 12.16 -11.11
CA ASN A 99 5.45 13.01 -12.29
C ASN A 99 4.03 13.52 -12.58
N ARG A 100 3.93 14.42 -13.57
CA ARG A 100 2.68 15.11 -13.94
C ARG A 100 2.10 14.65 -15.27
N ASP A 101 2.89 13.93 -16.07
CA ASP A 101 2.56 13.54 -17.44
C ASP A 101 2.62 12.02 -17.60
N PHE A 102 1.91 11.48 -18.58
CA PHE A 102 2.05 10.08 -18.94
C PHE A 102 3.33 9.82 -19.77
N PRO A 103 3.92 8.62 -19.68
CA PRO A 103 3.56 7.54 -18.76
C PRO A 103 3.92 7.90 -17.31
N THR A 104 3.17 7.35 -16.36
CA THR A 104 3.39 7.63 -14.94
C THR A 104 4.75 7.11 -14.47
N ARG A 105 5.32 7.76 -13.47
CA ARG A 105 6.56 7.36 -12.80
C ARG A 105 6.26 7.02 -11.36
N ASN A 106 6.58 5.80 -10.96
CA ASN A 106 6.43 5.34 -9.59
C ASN A 106 7.73 5.53 -8.81
N VAL A 107 7.63 5.91 -7.54
CA VAL A 107 8.73 5.89 -6.58
C VAL A 107 8.36 4.94 -5.48
N PHE A 108 9.11 3.86 -5.35
CA PHE A 108 9.00 2.88 -4.29
C PHE A 108 9.93 3.29 -3.15
N THR A 109 9.39 3.34 -1.93
CA THR A 109 10.16 3.61 -0.72
C THR A 109 9.98 2.44 0.24
N LYS A 110 11.09 1.86 0.71
CA LYS A 110 11.09 0.64 1.51
C LYS A 110 12.05 0.74 2.69
N ALA A 111 11.54 0.51 3.89
CA ALA A 111 12.35 0.38 5.10
C ALA A 111 11.79 -0.76 5.97
N LEU A 112 12.23 -1.99 5.67
CA LEU A 112 11.63 -3.21 6.25
C LEU A 112 11.94 -3.46 7.72
N THR A 113 12.89 -2.73 8.29
CA THR A 113 13.30 -2.86 9.70
C THR A 113 12.99 -1.61 10.51
N THR A 114 12.28 -0.64 9.93
CA THR A 114 11.92 0.61 10.60
C THR A 114 10.50 0.47 11.16
N PRO A 115 10.34 0.34 12.49
CA PRO A 115 9.01 0.23 13.07
C PRO A 115 8.20 1.50 12.81
N CYS A 116 6.92 1.34 12.52
CA CYS A 116 6.01 2.45 12.31
C CYS A 116 4.59 2.11 12.74
N ASP A 117 3.84 3.13 13.14
CA ASP A 117 2.41 3.03 13.41
C ASP A 117 1.64 3.21 12.11
N LEU A 118 0.70 2.30 11.84
CA LEU A 118 -0.33 2.49 10.83
C LEU A 118 -1.39 3.40 11.43
N VAL A 119 -1.35 4.68 11.07
CA VAL A 119 -2.23 5.72 11.63
C VAL A 119 -3.46 5.98 10.76
N GLY A 120 -3.46 5.50 9.51
CA GLY A 120 -4.62 5.53 8.65
C GLY A 120 -4.45 4.65 7.42
N MET A 121 -5.56 4.11 6.95
CA MET A 121 -5.66 3.37 5.70
C MET A 121 -7.03 3.60 5.09
N ASN A 122 -7.07 3.78 3.78
CA ASN A 122 -8.28 3.82 2.97
C ASN A 122 -7.99 3.19 1.61
N GLY A 123 -9.02 3.05 0.78
CA GLY A 123 -8.89 2.47 -0.54
C GLY A 123 -10.12 1.70 -0.94
N TYR A 124 -9.99 0.90 -1.99
CA TYR A 124 -11.09 0.15 -2.56
C TYR A 124 -10.70 -1.32 -2.76
N VAL A 125 -11.72 -2.17 -2.75
CA VAL A 125 -11.66 -3.50 -3.34
C VAL A 125 -12.48 -3.42 -4.62
N VAL A 126 -11.87 -3.70 -5.76
CA VAL A 126 -12.51 -3.65 -7.09
C VAL A 126 -12.35 -5.01 -7.74
N ASN A 127 -13.47 -5.69 -8.03
CA ASN A 127 -13.48 -7.05 -8.58
C ASN A 127 -12.58 -8.04 -7.81
N GLY A 128 -12.49 -7.89 -6.48
CA GLY A 128 -11.68 -8.71 -5.58
C GLY A 128 -10.21 -8.30 -5.50
N VAL A 129 -9.78 -7.26 -6.21
CA VAL A 129 -8.42 -6.72 -6.15
C VAL A 129 -8.36 -5.56 -5.16
N VAL A 130 -7.36 -5.57 -4.28
CA VAL A 130 -7.17 -4.56 -3.25
C VAL A 130 -6.33 -3.40 -3.81
N HIS A 131 -6.86 -2.18 -3.71
CA HIS A 131 -6.12 -0.95 -3.95
C HIS A 131 -6.16 -0.11 -2.67
N ALA A 132 -5.15 -0.27 -1.81
CA ALA A 132 -5.08 0.38 -0.50
C ALA A 132 -3.96 1.41 -0.44
N HIS A 133 -4.24 2.57 0.16
CA HIS A 133 -3.27 3.58 0.51
C HIS A 133 -3.17 3.69 2.02
N MET A 134 -1.98 4.01 2.54
CA MET A 134 -1.74 4.11 3.97
C MET A 134 -0.98 5.38 4.35
N MET A 135 -1.19 5.79 5.60
CA MET A 135 -0.42 6.81 6.31
C MET A 135 0.24 6.16 7.52
N LEU A 136 1.53 6.42 7.69
CA LEU A 136 2.38 5.81 8.68
C LEU A 136 3.11 6.86 9.52
N GLY A 137 3.19 6.65 10.83
CA GLY A 137 4.02 7.44 11.75
C GLY A 137 5.29 6.68 12.14
N THR A 138 6.46 7.26 11.88
CA THR A 138 7.77 6.68 12.29
C THR A 138 8.33 7.30 13.57
N GLY A 139 7.58 8.19 14.22
CA GLY A 139 8.05 9.06 15.30
C GLY A 139 8.71 10.35 14.80
N GLU A 140 9.48 10.28 13.71
CA GLU A 140 10.17 11.45 13.13
C GLU A 140 9.40 12.09 11.96
N LYS A 141 8.72 11.26 11.17
CA LYS A 141 8.05 11.67 9.94
C LYS A 141 6.79 10.86 9.68
N ALA A 142 5.89 11.49 8.93
CA ALA A 142 4.78 10.81 8.28
C ALA A 142 5.25 10.23 6.93
N ILE A 143 4.97 8.95 6.70
CA ILE A 143 5.18 8.28 5.41
C ILE A 143 3.81 7.91 4.84
N ASN A 144 3.63 8.03 3.53
CA ASN A 144 2.39 7.66 2.87
C ASN A 144 2.63 7.06 1.48
N GLY A 145 1.63 6.35 0.97
CA GLY A 145 1.61 5.83 -0.39
C GLY A 145 0.70 4.62 -0.54
N HIS A 146 0.70 4.05 -1.74
CA HIS A 146 0.07 2.77 -2.04
C HIS A 146 0.78 1.65 -1.28
N LEU A 147 0.03 0.74 -0.66
CA LEU A 147 0.54 -0.40 0.09
C LEU A 147 1.20 -1.43 -0.85
N GLU A 148 2.44 -1.81 -0.56
CA GLU A 148 3.16 -2.85 -1.30
C GLU A 148 3.44 -4.11 -0.47
N PRO A 149 3.69 -5.27 -1.11
CA PRO A 149 4.13 -6.49 -0.44
C PRO A 149 5.42 -6.29 0.37
N GLY A 150 5.59 -7.11 1.41
CA GLY A 150 6.70 -7.05 2.36
C GLY A 150 6.44 -6.15 3.57
N THR A 151 5.25 -5.58 3.69
CA THR A 151 4.86 -4.72 4.81
C THR A 151 4.32 -5.57 5.97
N GLU A 152 5.18 -5.89 6.94
CA GLU A 152 4.87 -6.88 7.97
C GLU A 152 4.28 -6.27 9.26
N VAL A 153 3.19 -6.86 9.76
CA VAL A 153 2.51 -6.44 11.00
C VAL A 153 3.37 -6.70 12.24
N PHE A 154 3.47 -5.70 13.14
CA PHE A 154 4.16 -5.83 14.42
C PHE A 154 3.25 -6.34 15.54
N THR A 155 2.41 -5.53 16.17
CA THR A 155 1.54 -6.03 17.26
C THR A 155 0.27 -6.67 16.70
N TYR A 156 -0.48 -5.86 15.96
CA TYR A 156 -1.67 -6.21 15.20
C TYR A 156 -1.91 -5.12 14.17
N ALA A 157 -2.73 -5.44 13.17
CA ALA A 157 -3.37 -4.46 12.32
C ALA A 157 -4.86 -4.79 12.23
N ILE A 158 -5.69 -3.75 12.14
CA ILE A 158 -7.13 -3.85 11.97
C ILE A 158 -7.47 -3.10 10.69
N VAL A 159 -8.25 -3.71 9.81
CA VAL A 159 -8.76 -3.09 8.58
C VAL A 159 -10.26 -3.33 8.48
N THR A 160 -11.02 -2.26 8.32
CA THR A 160 -12.48 -2.31 8.23
C THR A 160 -12.92 -2.05 6.80
N ILE A 161 -13.71 -2.97 6.24
CA ILE A 161 -14.20 -2.90 4.86
C ILE A 161 -15.73 -2.80 4.87
N GLY A 162 -16.27 -1.78 4.21
CA GLY A 162 -17.68 -1.72 3.81
C GLY A 162 -17.86 -2.45 2.48
N VAL A 163 -18.57 -3.57 2.50
CA VAL A 163 -18.76 -4.42 1.30
C VAL A 163 -19.91 -3.87 0.47
N MET A 164 -19.70 -3.70 -0.82
CA MET A 164 -20.64 -3.11 -1.78
C MET A 164 -20.73 -3.98 -3.05
N ASN A 165 -20.91 -5.29 -2.90
CA ASN A 165 -20.85 -6.24 -4.02
C ASN A 165 -21.92 -5.98 -5.09
N ASN A 166 -23.01 -5.29 -4.73
CA ASN A 166 -24.09 -4.91 -5.63
C ASN A 166 -23.84 -3.59 -6.38
N THR A 167 -22.72 -2.90 -6.11
CA THR A 167 -22.33 -1.66 -6.80
C THR A 167 -21.23 -1.96 -7.80
N ASP A 168 -21.38 -1.47 -9.03
CA ASP A 168 -20.34 -1.59 -10.07
C ASP A 168 -19.24 -0.55 -9.83
N LEU A 169 -18.08 -1.01 -9.39
CA LEU A 169 -16.88 -0.19 -9.16
C LEU A 169 -15.81 -0.40 -10.24
N SER A 170 -16.11 -1.13 -11.32
CA SER A 170 -15.10 -1.66 -12.26
C SER A 170 -14.24 -0.64 -12.99
N ARG A 171 -14.60 0.66 -12.94
CA ARG A 171 -13.90 1.75 -13.63
C ARG A 171 -13.24 2.78 -12.72
N ILE A 172 -13.42 2.70 -11.40
CA ILE A 172 -13.04 3.81 -10.50
C ILE A 172 -11.52 3.99 -10.36
N ASP A 173 -10.73 2.94 -10.60
CA ASP A 173 -9.27 2.96 -10.57
C ASP A 173 -8.64 2.69 -11.95
N ASP A 174 -9.44 2.77 -13.01
CA ASP A 174 -9.00 2.63 -14.40
C ASP A 174 -8.52 3.98 -14.96
N LYS A 175 -7.20 4.21 -14.94
CA LYS A 175 -6.59 5.43 -15.50
C LYS A 175 -6.89 5.67 -16.99
N SER A 176 -7.32 4.63 -17.72
CA SER A 176 -7.63 4.73 -19.15
C SER A 176 -9.08 5.15 -19.41
N TYR A 177 -9.93 5.12 -18.39
CA TYR A 177 -11.32 5.56 -18.44
C TYR A 177 -11.40 7.07 -18.15
N ARG A 178 -11.19 7.88 -19.19
CA ARG A 178 -11.18 9.34 -19.14
C ARG A 178 -11.59 9.94 -20.48
#